data_AF-A0A2J8MCQ9-F1
#
_entry.id   AF-A0A2J8MCQ9-F1
#
_cell.length_a   1.000
_cell.length_b   1.000
_cell.length_c   1.000
_cell.angle_alpha   90.00
_cell.angle_beta   90.00
_cell.angle_gamma   90.00
#
_symmetry.space_group_name_H-M   'P 1'
#
loop_
_entity.id
_entity.type
_entity.pdbx_description
1 polymer ?
#
loop_
_entity_poly.entity_id
_entity_poly.type
_entity_poly.pdbx_seq_one_letter_code
_entity_poly.pdbx_strand_id
1 'polypeptide(L)' 'MVSDEDELNLLVIVVDANPIWWGKQALKESQFTLSKCIDAVMVLGNSHLFMNRSNKLAVIASHIQER' A
#
# COMPACT_ATOMS: atom_id res chain seq x y z
N MET A 1 12.55 -12.05 -28.99
CA MET A 1 11.38 -11.26 -28.54
C MET A 1 11.33 -11.46 -27.04
N VAL A 2 11.37 -10.39 -26.25
CA VAL A 2 11.17 -10.48 -24.80
C VAL A 2 9.72 -10.87 -24.62
N SER A 3 9.44 -11.92 -23.87
CA SER A 3 8.06 -12.29 -23.56
C SER A 3 7.49 -11.27 -22.58
N ASP A 4 6.19 -10.97 -22.63
CA ASP A 4 5.55 -10.07 -21.65
C ASP A 4 5.73 -10.58 -20.20
N GLU A 5 6.02 -11.86 -20.02
CA GLU A 5 6.38 -12.47 -18.73
C GLU A 5 7.75 -12.05 -18.18
N ASP A 6 8.59 -11.43 -19.01
CA ASP A 6 9.93 -10.95 -18.64
C ASP A 6 9.98 -9.43 -18.46
N GLU A 7 8.91 -8.70 -18.79
CA GLU A 7 8.84 -7.25 -18.58
C GLU A 7 8.65 -6.94 -17.09
N LEU A 8 9.54 -6.12 -16.54
CA LEU A 8 9.49 -5.69 -15.14
C LEU A 8 8.33 -4.71 -14.91
N ASN A 9 7.43 -5.05 -13.99
CA ASN A 9 6.34 -4.17 -13.57
C ASN A 9 6.41 -3.89 -12.06
N LEU A 10 6.72 -2.64 -11.71
CA LEU A 10 6.87 -2.18 -10.34
C LEU A 10 5.61 -1.44 -9.87
N LEU A 11 4.93 -1.98 -8.86
CA LEU A 11 3.88 -1.28 -8.13
C LEU A 11 4.47 -0.60 -6.89
N VAL A 12 4.27 0.71 -6.78
CA VAL A 12 4.64 1.49 -5.59
C VAL A 12 3.37 1.97 -4.89
N ILE A 13 3.17 1.54 -3.65
CA ILE A 13 2.04 1.95 -2.82
C ILE A 13 2.56 2.90 -1.74
N VAL A 14 2.09 4.14 -1.76
CA VAL A 14 2.39 5.13 -0.71
C VAL A 14 1.20 5.19 0.25
N VAL A 15 1.43 4.81 1.50
CA VAL A 15 0.42 4.84 2.56
C VAL A 15 0.64 6.05 3.44
N ASP A 16 -0.35 6.94 3.52
CA ASP A 16 -0.33 8.01 4.53
C ASP A 16 -0.42 7.40 5.93
N ALA A 17 0.64 7.59 6.71
CA ALA A 17 0.77 7.11 8.08
C ALA A 17 0.63 8.25 9.11
N ASN A 18 0.05 9.39 8.72
CA ASN A 18 -0.10 10.56 9.59
C ASN A 18 -1.00 10.26 10.82
N PRO A 19 -0.43 10.24 12.04
CA PRO A 19 -1.20 9.90 13.24
C PRO A 19 -2.29 10.92 13.56
N ILE A 20 -2.15 12.18 13.12
CA ILE A 20 -3.14 13.24 13.36
C ILE A 20 -4.43 12.94 12.59
N TRP A 21 -4.31 12.54 11.33
CA TRP A 21 -5.49 12.24 10.51
C TRP A 21 -6.16 10.96 10.98
N TRP A 22 -5.38 9.89 11.18
CA TRP A 22 -5.90 8.61 11.66
C TRP A 22 -6.51 8.71 13.07
N GLY A 23 -5.91 9.51 13.95
CA GLY A 23 -6.48 9.80 15.28
C GLY A 23 -7.82 10.52 15.19
N LYS A 24 -7.97 11.51 14.30
CA LYS A 24 -9.27 12.16 14.06
C LYS A 24 -10.33 11.20 13.52
N GLN A 25 -9.94 10.22 12.70
CA GLN A 25 -10.88 9.20 12.23
C GLN A 25 -11.29 8.21 13.33
N ALA A 26 -10.34 7.82 14.19
CA ALA A 26 -10.63 6.97 15.34
C ALA A 26 -11.64 7.63 16.30
N LEU A 27 -11.49 8.94 16.56
CA LEU A 27 -12.44 9.71 17.38
C LEU A 27 -13.83 9.84 16.75
N LYS A 28 -13.93 9.75 15.43
CA LYS A 28 -15.21 9.73 14.71
C LYS A 28 -15.83 8.34 14.63
N GLU A 29 -15.25 7.35 15.32
CA GLU A 29 -15.63 5.93 15.24
C GLU A 29 -15.72 5.44 13.78
N SER A 30 -14.82 5.96 12.93
CA SER A 30 -14.79 5.64 11.52
C SER A 30 -14.58 4.13 11.34
N GLN A 31 -15.45 3.52 10.52
CA GLN A 31 -15.25 2.16 10.06
C GLN A 31 -14.02 2.02 9.16
N PHE A 32 -13.50 3.13 8.62
CA PHE A 32 -12.27 3.18 7.85
C PHE A 32 -11.09 3.52 8.77
N THR A 33 -10.29 2.49 9.10
CA THR A 33 -9.12 2.58 9.99
C THR A 33 -7.84 2.29 9.21
N LEU A 34 -6.69 2.72 9.74
CA LEU A 34 -5.39 2.44 9.13
C LEU A 34 -5.19 0.93 8.98
N SER A 35 -5.55 0.13 9.99
CA SER A 35 -5.44 -1.33 9.93
C SER A 35 -6.21 -1.93 8.76
N LYS A 36 -7.48 -1.54 8.56
CA LYS A 36 -8.28 -2.00 7.42
C LYS A 36 -7.71 -1.54 6.07
N CYS A 37 -7.12 -0.35 6.03
CA CYS A 37 -6.41 0.13 4.83
C CYS A 37 -5.18 -0.74 4.53
N ILE A 38 -4.40 -1.09 5.54
CA ILE A 38 -3.24 -1.99 5.41
C ILE A 38 -3.67 -3.40 4.98
N ASP A 39 -4.78 -3.94 5.51
CA ASP A 39 -5.34 -5.23 5.07
C ASP A 39 -5.68 -5.21 3.57
N ALA A 40 -6.32 -4.14 3.09
CA ALA A 40 -6.61 -3.98 1.67
C ALA A 40 -5.34 -3.81 0.81
N VAL A 41 -4.34 -3.07 1.29
CA VAL A 41 -3.03 -2.93 0.64
C VAL A 41 -2.31 -4.27 0.52
N MET A 42 -2.40 -5.12 1.54
CA MET A 42 -1.84 -6.48 1.49
C MET A 42 -2.53 -7.33 0.42
N VAL A 43 -3.86 -7.31 0.34
CA VAL A 43 -4.60 -8.04 -0.70
C VAL A 43 -4.22 -7.53 -2.09
N LEU A 44 -4.19 -6.21 -2.30
CA LEU A 44 -3.78 -5.61 -3.57
C LEU A 44 -2.35 -5.99 -3.96
N GLY A 45 -1.41 -5.87 -3.02
CA GLY A 45 -0.01 -6.22 -3.24
C GLY A 45 0.17 -7.70 -3.59
N ASN A 46 -0.53 -8.59 -2.89
CA ASN A 46 -0.53 -10.02 -3.19
C ASN A 46 -1.12 -10.32 -4.57
N SER A 47 -2.25 -9.70 -4.94
CA SER A 47 -2.82 -9.84 -6.27
C SER A 47 -1.86 -9.35 -7.35
N HIS A 48 -1.15 -8.24 -7.13
CA HIS A 48 -0.11 -7.75 -8.05
C HIS A 48 0.99 -8.79 -8.25
N LEU A 49 1.57 -9.28 -7.16
CA LEU A 49 2.67 -10.26 -7.23
C LEU A 49 2.24 -11.60 -7.83
N PHE A 50 0.96 -11.96 -7.72
CA PHE A 50 0.42 -13.20 -8.29
C PHE A 50 0.26 -13.15 -9.81
N MET A 51 0.02 -11.97 -10.40
CA MET A 51 -0.25 -11.85 -11.84
C MET A 51 0.93 -12.21 -12.74
N ASN A 52 2.17 -11.93 -12.30
CA ASN A 52 3.37 -12.21 -13.08
C ASN A 52 4.60 -12.33 -12.16
N ARG A 53 5.48 -13.31 -12.43
CA ARG A 53 6.73 -13.55 -11.68
C ARG A 53 7.72 -12.38 -11.72
N SER A 54 7.64 -11.54 -12.75
CA SER A 54 8.48 -10.35 -12.89
C SER A 54 7.98 -9.17 -12.03
N ASN A 55 6.74 -9.23 -11.55
CA ASN A 55 6.14 -8.14 -10.78
C ASN A 55 6.93 -7.88 -9.49
N LYS A 56 7.13 -6.60 -9.18
CA LYS A 56 7.77 -6.11 -7.96
C LYS A 56 6.83 -5.18 -7.23
N LEU A 57 6.96 -5.17 -5.90
CA LEU A 57 6.15 -4.35 -5.01
C LEU A 57 7.07 -3.56 -4.09
N ALA A 58 6.80 -2.26 -3.94
CA ALA A 58 7.34 -1.42 -2.89
C ALA A 58 6.19 -0.76 -2.13
N VAL A 59 6.24 -0.78 -0.80
CA VAL A 59 5.28 -0.10 0.06
C VAL A 59 6.04 0.93 0.89
N ILE A 60 5.60 2.18 0.83
CA ILE A 60 6.24 3.33 1.48
C ILE A 60 5.24 3.92 2.47
N ALA A 61 5.62 4.02 3.74
CA ALA A 61 4.87 4.76 4.73
C ALA A 61 5.25 6.25 4.66
N SER A 62 4.30 7.09 4.28
CA SER A 62 4.42 8.55 4.35
C SER A 62 4.02 9.01 5.74
N HIS A 63 4.98 9.04 6.66
CA HIS A 63 4.78 9.56 8.01
C HIS A 63 5.03 11.08 8.07
N ILE A 64 4.52 11.75 9.11
CA ILE A 64 4.90 13.14 9.36
C ILE A 64 6.38 13.21 9.78
N GLN A 65 7.11 14.22 9.31
CA GLN A 65 8.45 14.46 9.82
C GLN A 65 8.33 15.35 11.07
N GLU A 66 8.66 14.81 12.24
CA GLU A 66 8.86 15.63 13.44
C GLU A 66 10.01 16.60 13.18
N ARG A 67 9.79 17.88 13.49
CA ARG A 67 10.80 18.95 13.45
C ARG A 67 11.29 19.24 14.85
#